data_AF-A0A933L5P0-F1
#
_entry.id   AF-A0A933L5P0-F1
#
_cell.length_a   1.000
_cell.length_b   1.000
_cell.length_c   1.000
_cell.angle_alpha   90.00
_cell.angle_beta   90.00
_cell.angle_gamma   90.00
#
_symmetry.space_group_name_H-M   'P 1'
#
loop_
_entity.id
_entity.type
_entity.pdbx_description
1 polymer ?
#
loop_
_entity_poly.entity_id
_entity_poly.type
_entity_poly.pdbx_seq_one_letter_code
_entity_poly.pdbx_strand_id
1 'polypeptide(L)'
;MKFKWLVAFFCFLFVGCNDLTFNAQQLKNKVLHFFKKQESYDGTQGERYAKEFLGKASLLKEIYFVIYQKELKNVQEFLDYQNILMQGASLEGVYNGLTHSSRFRKLEVEHKTTKAIVVKIFADELWNLENELSVKTVFNKTHALPLARPIDPALFSGTENELQFEEKTSPQTKTEYFKLFFNASIFTLKRVIGDEALKVIASKENSKENLAAWYGRWTIKLTQYKVSFGCELRDTGSELFHRKWAQNVSVDILRWEVLNRLHRLLNEKNRD
;
A
#
# COMPACT_ATOMS: atom_id res chain seq x y z
N MET A 1 17.59 11.19 24.50
CA MET A 1 17.01 10.10 25.33
C MET A 1 15.55 10.31 25.77
N LYS A 2 14.98 11.53 25.79
CA LYS A 2 13.59 11.80 26.23
C LYS A 2 12.47 11.25 25.30
N PHE A 3 12.77 10.97 24.04
CA PHE A 3 11.77 10.54 23.04
C PHE A 3 11.29 9.08 23.22
N LYS A 4 12.12 8.18 23.77
CA LYS A 4 11.75 6.77 24.01
C LYS A 4 10.67 6.60 25.09
N TRP A 5 10.63 7.51 26.08
CA TRP A 5 9.61 7.52 27.14
C TRP A 5 8.23 7.99 26.62
N LEU A 6 8.20 8.82 25.57
CA LEU A 6 6.96 9.31 24.97
C LEU A 6 6.17 8.18 24.28
N VAL A 7 6.88 7.28 23.59
CA VAL A 7 6.30 6.16 22.84
C VAL A 7 5.75 5.09 23.79
N ALA A 8 6.48 4.75 24.85
CA ALA A 8 6.06 3.75 25.84
C ALA A 8 4.80 4.19 26.63
N PHE A 9 4.62 5.49 26.86
CA PHE A 9 3.46 6.01 27.60
C PHE A 9 2.20 6.13 26.74
N PHE A 10 2.34 6.34 25.42
CA PHE A 10 1.22 6.26 24.49
C PHE A 10 0.64 4.85 24.39
N CYS A 11 1.44 3.79 24.54
CA CYS A 11 0.88 2.43 24.67
C CYS A 11 0.02 2.28 25.94
N PHE A 12 0.37 2.95 27.04
CA PHE A 12 -0.34 2.83 28.33
C PHE A 12 -1.70 3.56 28.36
N LEU A 13 -1.84 4.69 27.66
CA LEU A 13 -3.08 5.49 27.67
C LEU A 13 -4.24 4.87 26.85
N PHE A 14 -3.98 3.82 26.06
CA PHE A 14 -4.95 3.22 25.14
C PHE A 14 -5.42 1.81 25.51
N VAL A 15 -4.86 1.20 26.56
CA VAL A 15 -5.28 -0.14 27.04
C VAL A 15 -6.70 -0.15 27.64
N GLY A 16 -7.34 1.00 27.86
CA GLY A 16 -8.66 1.10 28.52
C GLY A 16 -9.87 1.47 27.65
N CYS A 17 -9.75 1.66 26.33
CA CYS A 17 -10.89 2.06 25.47
C CYS A 17 -11.33 0.90 24.57
N ASN A 18 -12.39 0.18 24.96
CA ASN A 18 -12.96 -0.94 24.22
C ASN A 18 -13.94 -0.56 23.10
N ASP A 19 -14.33 0.71 22.96
CA ASP A 19 -15.25 1.16 21.90
C ASP A 19 -14.50 1.87 20.77
N LEU A 20 -14.39 1.17 19.64
CA LEU A 20 -13.67 1.59 18.42
C LEU A 20 -14.44 2.62 17.56
N THR A 21 -15.29 3.45 18.14
CA THR A 21 -15.69 4.71 17.49
C THR A 21 -14.60 5.73 17.77
N PHE A 22 -13.48 5.59 17.06
CA PHE A 22 -12.29 6.43 17.22
C PHE A 22 -12.60 7.88 16.80
N ASN A 23 -13.17 8.67 17.71
CA ASN A 23 -13.44 10.07 17.49
C ASN A 23 -12.10 10.82 17.41
N ALA A 24 -11.73 11.28 16.20
CA ALA A 24 -10.50 12.02 15.96
C ALA A 24 -10.34 13.23 16.90
N GLN A 25 -11.45 13.83 17.32
CA GLN A 25 -11.46 14.93 18.29
C GLN A 25 -11.07 14.47 19.70
N GLN A 26 -11.55 13.30 20.15
CA GLN A 26 -11.14 12.74 21.45
C GLN A 26 -9.66 12.37 21.44
N LEU A 27 -9.16 11.80 20.33
CA LEU A 27 -7.74 11.51 20.15
C LEU A 27 -6.89 12.79 20.22
N LYS A 28 -7.28 13.82 19.45
CA LYS A 28 -6.64 15.13 19.48
C LYS A 28 -6.60 15.72 20.89
N ASN A 29 -7.71 15.68 21.61
CA ASN A 29 -7.80 16.22 22.97
C ASN A 29 -6.91 15.47 23.96
N LYS A 30 -6.87 14.12 23.89
CA LYS A 30 -5.98 13.30 24.73
C LYS A 30 -4.50 13.58 24.45
N VAL A 31 -4.13 13.67 23.17
CA VAL A 31 -2.77 14.01 22.73
C VAL A 31 -2.37 15.39 23.27
N LEU A 32 -3.21 16.41 23.07
CA LEU A 32 -2.95 17.77 23.55
C LEU A 32 -2.87 17.86 25.08
N HIS A 33 -3.75 17.17 25.80
CA HIS A 33 -3.74 17.15 27.27
C HIS A 33 -2.45 16.54 27.82
N PHE A 34 -1.95 15.46 27.20
CA PHE A 34 -0.68 14.85 27.57
C PHE A 34 0.49 15.84 27.40
N PHE A 35 0.55 16.52 26.26
CA PHE A 35 1.61 17.48 25.98
C PHE A 35 1.61 18.68 26.93
N LYS A 36 0.42 19.19 27.29
CA LYS A 36 0.26 20.28 28.28
C LYS A 36 0.78 19.92 29.67
N LYS A 37 0.90 18.63 30.02
CA LYS A 37 1.42 18.17 31.32
C LYS A 37 2.95 18.13 31.39
N GLN A 38 3.67 18.32 30.28
CA GLN A 38 5.13 18.37 30.31
C GLN A 38 5.60 19.80 30.59
N GLU A 39 6.37 20.00 31.67
CA GLU A 39 6.85 21.31 32.15
C GLU A 39 7.72 22.11 31.15
N SER A 40 8.09 21.53 30.01
CA SER A 40 8.91 22.16 28.95
C SER A 40 8.17 22.29 27.61
N TYR A 41 6.84 22.36 27.66
CA TYR A 41 5.99 22.39 26.48
C TYR A 41 6.05 23.74 25.75
N ASP A 42 6.74 23.78 24.61
CA ASP A 42 6.49 24.78 23.57
C ASP A 42 5.17 24.43 22.85
N GLY A 43 4.17 25.29 23.04
CA GLY A 43 2.83 25.17 22.43
C GLY A 43 2.86 24.84 20.95
N THR A 44 3.80 25.42 20.21
CA THR A 44 3.90 25.28 18.76
C THR A 44 4.43 23.91 18.34
N GLN A 45 5.34 23.32 19.12
CA GLN A 45 5.95 22.03 18.81
C GLN A 45 4.94 20.88 18.98
N GLY A 46 4.11 20.91 20.03
CA GLY A 46 3.09 19.89 20.23
C GLY A 46 1.95 19.96 19.22
N GLU A 47 1.56 21.15 18.78
CA GLU A 47 0.56 21.29 17.72
C GLU A 47 1.05 20.69 16.39
N ARG A 48 2.32 20.94 16.03
CA ARG A 48 2.94 20.34 14.85
C ARG A 48 2.99 18.82 14.95
N TYR A 49 3.44 18.29 16.09
CA TYR A 49 3.48 16.85 16.33
C TYR A 49 2.09 16.22 16.28
N ALA A 50 1.09 16.83 16.93
CA ALA A 50 -0.28 16.32 16.93
C ALA A 50 -0.87 16.30 15.51
N LYS A 51 -0.61 17.35 14.71
CA LYS A 51 -1.02 17.40 13.29
C LYS A 51 -0.37 16.28 12.48
N GLU A 52 0.94 16.07 12.63
CA GLU A 52 1.67 15.01 11.94
C GLU A 52 1.15 13.62 12.34
N PHE A 53 0.98 13.38 13.64
CA PHE A 53 0.46 12.14 14.20
C PHE A 53 -0.93 11.81 13.66
N LEU A 54 -1.84 12.79 13.63
CA LEU A 54 -3.19 12.63 13.08
C LEU A 54 -3.19 12.40 11.57
N GLY A 55 -2.30 13.08 10.83
CA GLY A 55 -2.13 12.84 9.39
C GLY A 55 -1.69 11.41 9.10
N LYS A 56 -0.65 10.92 9.80
CA LYS A 56 -0.15 9.54 9.69
C LYS A 56 -1.18 8.50 10.16
N ALA A 57 -1.96 8.79 11.20
CA ALA A 57 -3.07 7.95 11.65
C ALA A 57 -4.13 7.76 10.56
N SER A 58 -4.57 8.85 9.94
CA SER A 58 -5.58 8.79 8.88
C SER A 58 -5.06 8.04 7.66
N LEU A 59 -3.81 8.28 7.29
CA LEU A 59 -3.14 7.58 6.19
C LEU A 59 -3.01 6.08 6.46
N LEU A 60 -2.57 5.68 7.65
CA LEU A 60 -2.45 4.27 8.03
C LEU A 60 -3.79 3.53 7.97
N LYS A 61 -4.88 4.17 8.45
CA LYS A 61 -6.23 3.60 8.33
C LYS A 61 -6.62 3.37 6.88
N GLU A 62 -6.33 4.34 6.01
CA GLU A 62 -6.57 4.21 4.57
C GLU A 62 -5.76 3.05 3.98
N ILE A 63 -4.45 3.00 4.25
CA ILE A 63 -3.54 1.95 3.77
C ILE A 63 -4.09 0.58 4.12
N TYR A 64 -4.39 0.40 5.40
CA TYR A 64 -4.86 -0.87 5.91
C TYR A 64 -6.21 -1.27 5.30
N PHE A 65 -7.17 -0.33 5.20
CA PHE A 65 -8.46 -0.57 4.59
C PHE A 65 -8.35 -0.95 3.11
N VAL A 66 -7.53 -0.24 2.35
CA VAL A 66 -7.38 -0.47 0.91
C VAL A 66 -6.73 -1.84 0.62
N ILE A 67 -5.72 -2.21 1.42
CA ILE A 67 -5.02 -3.50 1.29
C ILE A 67 -5.92 -4.66 1.71
N TYR A 68 -6.48 -4.61 2.92
CA TYR A 68 -7.20 -5.75 3.51
C TYR A 68 -8.71 -5.75 3.30
N GLN A 69 -9.29 -4.66 2.80
CA GLN A 69 -10.75 -4.44 2.73
C GLN A 69 -11.44 -4.58 4.09
N LYS A 70 -10.71 -4.25 5.16
CA LYS A 70 -11.17 -4.36 6.55
C LYS A 70 -10.63 -3.19 7.36
N GLU A 71 -11.39 -2.77 8.36
CA GLU A 71 -10.91 -1.78 9.32
C GLU A 71 -9.86 -2.37 10.26
N LEU A 72 -8.90 -1.55 10.67
CA LEU A 72 -7.90 -1.89 11.67
C LEU A 72 -8.52 -1.76 13.07
N LYS A 73 -8.97 -2.89 13.63
CA LYS A 73 -9.63 -2.95 14.95
C LYS A 73 -8.66 -3.14 16.10
N ASN A 74 -7.51 -3.77 15.87
CA ASN A 74 -6.53 -4.00 16.93
C ASN A 74 -5.78 -2.69 17.21
N VAL A 75 -6.01 -2.13 18.41
CA VAL A 75 -5.43 -0.85 18.83
C VAL A 75 -3.91 -0.95 18.96
N GLN A 76 -3.38 -2.06 19.47
CA GLN A 76 -1.94 -2.24 19.59
C GLN A 76 -1.27 -2.31 18.22
N GLU A 77 -1.82 -3.11 17.29
CA GLU A 77 -1.34 -3.20 15.90
C GLU A 77 -1.35 -1.81 15.23
N PHE A 78 -2.41 -1.02 15.45
CA PHE A 78 -2.47 0.35 14.97
C PHE A 78 -1.35 1.24 15.53
N LEU A 79 -1.13 1.21 16.85
CA LEU A 79 -0.09 2.00 17.49
C LEU A 79 1.30 1.58 17.04
N ASP A 80 1.54 0.28 16.81
CA ASP A 80 2.83 -0.24 16.35
C ASP A 80 3.16 0.29 14.95
N TYR A 81 2.24 0.19 14.00
CA TYR A 81 2.44 0.77 12.66
C TYR A 81 2.52 2.29 12.68
N GLN A 82 1.74 2.95 13.53
CA GLN A 82 1.82 4.39 13.67
C GLN A 82 3.20 4.83 14.20
N ASN A 83 3.74 4.11 15.18
CA ASN A 83 5.08 4.34 15.70
C ASN A 83 6.15 4.15 14.62
N ILE A 84 6.02 3.11 13.78
CA ILE A 84 6.91 2.88 12.63
C ILE A 84 6.90 4.08 11.67
N LEU A 85 5.72 4.60 11.32
CA LEU A 85 5.59 5.81 10.49
C LEU A 85 6.14 7.07 11.16
N MET A 86 5.93 7.22 12.48
CA MET A 86 6.50 8.34 13.25
C MET A 86 8.03 8.29 13.32
N GLN A 87 8.62 7.10 13.25
CA GLN A 87 10.07 6.90 13.19
C GLN A 87 10.66 7.15 11.80
N GLY A 88 9.84 7.48 10.81
CA GLY A 88 10.29 7.83 9.46
C GLY A 88 10.37 6.65 8.50
N ALA A 89 9.70 5.53 8.79
CA ALA A 89 9.53 4.47 7.81
C ALA A 89 8.78 4.99 6.57
N SER A 90 9.19 4.51 5.39
CA SER A 90 8.51 4.82 4.13
C SER A 90 7.15 4.13 4.05
N LEU A 91 6.22 4.74 3.31
CA LEU A 91 4.92 4.15 3.00
C LEU A 91 5.07 2.87 2.18
N GLU A 92 6.07 2.83 1.29
CA GLU A 92 6.46 1.61 0.58
C GLU A 92 6.87 0.48 1.53
N GLY A 93 7.68 0.78 2.55
CA GLY A 93 8.11 -0.21 3.55
C GLY A 93 6.93 -0.76 4.35
N VAL A 94 6.00 0.12 4.76
CA VAL A 94 4.75 -0.29 5.43
C VAL A 94 3.89 -1.13 4.49
N TYR A 95 3.69 -0.69 3.24
CA TYR A 95 2.94 -1.44 2.23
C TYR A 95 3.51 -2.85 2.03
N ASN A 96 4.82 -2.97 1.79
CA ASN A 96 5.49 -4.25 1.59
C ASN A 96 5.35 -5.16 2.82
N GLY A 97 5.52 -4.60 4.02
CA GLY A 97 5.30 -5.32 5.28
C GLY A 97 3.89 -5.90 5.37
N LEU A 98 2.87 -5.15 4.93
CA LEU A 98 1.48 -5.60 4.94
C LEU A 98 1.18 -6.65 3.86
N THR A 99 1.57 -6.42 2.61
CA THR A 99 1.28 -7.32 1.47
C THR A 99 2.09 -8.60 1.47
N HIS A 100 3.23 -8.63 2.16
CA HIS A 100 4.06 -9.83 2.30
C HIS A 100 3.89 -10.52 3.67
N SER A 101 3.05 -9.98 4.56
CA SER A 101 2.76 -10.55 5.88
C SER A 101 2.11 -11.93 5.80
N SER A 102 2.29 -12.75 6.84
CA SER A 102 1.58 -14.04 6.98
C SER A 102 0.06 -13.89 6.91
N ARG A 103 -0.48 -12.78 7.41
CA ARG A 103 -1.90 -12.43 7.33
C ARG A 103 -2.37 -12.24 5.89
N PHE A 104 -1.61 -11.53 5.06
CA PHE A 104 -1.98 -11.32 3.66
C PHE A 104 -1.92 -12.62 2.86
N ARG A 105 -0.92 -13.48 3.13
CA ARG A 105 -0.84 -14.82 2.52
C ARG A 105 -2.04 -15.70 2.84
N LYS A 106 -2.57 -15.62 4.07
CA LYS A 106 -3.83 -16.31 4.43
C LYS A 106 -4.98 -15.85 3.54
N LEU A 107 -5.10 -14.54 3.29
CA LEU A 107 -6.13 -14.00 2.40
C LEU A 107 -5.94 -14.45 0.95
N GLU A 108 -4.70 -14.55 0.46
CA GLU A 108 -4.43 -15.11 -0.87
C GLU A 108 -4.94 -16.56 -1.00
N VAL A 109 -4.78 -17.37 0.05
CA VAL A 109 -5.22 -18.78 0.08
C VAL A 109 -6.73 -18.91 0.28
N GLU A 110 -7.32 -18.07 1.14
CA GLU A 110 -8.75 -18.09 1.48
C GLU A 110 -9.63 -17.64 0.29
N HIS A 111 -9.15 -16.70 -0.52
CA HIS A 111 -9.90 -16.12 -1.64
C HIS A 111 -9.49 -16.70 -3.00
N LYS A 112 -9.70 -18.00 -3.19
CA LYS A 112 -9.12 -18.79 -4.30
C LYS A 112 -9.36 -18.28 -5.72
N THR A 113 -10.46 -17.57 -5.99
CA THR A 113 -10.76 -17.07 -7.33
C THR A 113 -11.32 -15.64 -7.28
N THR A 114 -11.21 -14.94 -8.40
CA THR A 114 -11.66 -13.55 -8.56
C THR A 114 -12.46 -13.42 -9.84
N LYS A 115 -13.37 -12.43 -9.88
CA LYS A 115 -14.24 -12.20 -11.05
C LYS A 115 -13.39 -11.98 -12.31
N ALA A 116 -13.79 -12.55 -13.43
CA ALA A 116 -13.05 -12.45 -14.69
C ALA A 116 -12.84 -10.99 -15.15
N ILE A 117 -13.79 -10.09 -14.88
CA ILE A 117 -13.64 -8.66 -15.17
C ILE A 117 -12.47 -8.03 -14.42
N VAL A 118 -12.24 -8.42 -13.16
CA VAL A 118 -11.14 -7.92 -12.33
C VAL A 118 -9.81 -8.44 -12.88
N VAL A 119 -9.74 -9.72 -13.27
CA VAL A 119 -8.53 -10.29 -13.91
C VAL A 119 -8.23 -9.58 -15.23
N LYS A 120 -9.25 -9.25 -16.03
CA LYS A 120 -9.09 -8.50 -17.27
C LYS A 120 -8.51 -7.11 -17.02
N ILE A 121 -9.07 -6.37 -16.06
CA ILE A 121 -8.56 -5.04 -15.67
C ILE A 121 -7.12 -5.14 -15.16
N PHE A 122 -6.83 -6.12 -14.30
CA PHE A 122 -5.48 -6.40 -13.84
C PHE A 122 -4.51 -6.67 -14.99
N ALA A 123 -4.88 -7.53 -15.94
CA ALA A 123 -4.02 -7.89 -17.07
C ALA A 123 -3.78 -6.69 -18.00
N ASP A 124 -4.80 -5.86 -18.20
CA ASP A 124 -4.68 -4.61 -18.93
C ASP A 124 -3.67 -3.67 -18.26
N GLU A 125 -3.82 -3.44 -16.95
CA GLU A 125 -2.93 -2.53 -16.19
C GLU A 125 -1.51 -3.08 -16.05
N LEU A 126 -1.34 -4.38 -15.79
CA LEU A 126 -0.03 -5.01 -15.70
C LEU A 126 0.74 -4.86 -17.01
N TRP A 127 0.08 -5.11 -18.14
CA TRP A 127 0.68 -4.91 -19.46
C TRP A 127 1.10 -3.46 -19.71
N ASN A 128 0.32 -2.48 -19.22
CA ASN A 128 0.70 -1.06 -19.35
C ASN A 128 1.93 -0.73 -18.49
N LEU A 129 1.98 -1.20 -17.24
CA LEU A 129 3.11 -0.98 -16.34
C LEU A 129 4.40 -1.62 -16.91
N GLU A 130 4.31 -2.85 -17.41
CA GLU A 130 5.43 -3.55 -18.04
C GLU A 130 5.97 -2.84 -19.28
N ASN A 131 5.10 -2.17 -20.06
CA ASN A 131 5.54 -1.38 -21.21
C ASN A 131 6.22 -0.04 -20.82
N GLU A 132 6.13 0.37 -19.55
CA GLU A 132 6.84 1.54 -19.03
C GLU A 132 8.26 1.21 -18.56
N LEU A 133 8.60 -0.09 -18.47
CA LEU A 133 9.90 -0.59 -18.02
C LEU A 133 10.82 -0.90 -19.21
N SER A 134 12.12 -0.66 -19.02
CA SER A 134 13.15 -1.07 -19.97
C SER A 134 13.40 -2.57 -19.97
N VAL A 135 13.32 -3.19 -18.79
CA VAL A 135 13.46 -4.65 -18.59
C VAL A 135 12.14 -5.16 -18.03
N LYS A 136 11.45 -5.97 -18.82
CA LYS A 136 10.17 -6.58 -18.46
C LYS A 136 10.33 -7.67 -17.42
N THR A 137 9.39 -7.75 -16.48
CA THR A 137 9.36 -8.81 -15.48
C THR A 137 8.91 -10.12 -16.14
N VAL A 138 9.63 -11.21 -15.86
CA VAL A 138 9.26 -12.54 -16.36
C VAL A 138 8.21 -13.17 -15.44
N PHE A 139 6.95 -13.08 -15.84
CA PHE A 139 5.85 -13.70 -15.11
C PHE A 139 5.67 -15.17 -15.50
N ASN A 140 5.56 -16.03 -14.49
CA ASN A 140 5.32 -17.46 -14.67
C ASN A 140 4.19 -17.92 -13.73
N LYS A 141 3.85 -19.22 -13.76
CA LYS A 141 2.75 -19.76 -12.94
C LYS A 141 2.90 -19.51 -11.44
N THR A 142 4.12 -19.42 -10.89
CA THR A 142 4.31 -19.22 -9.44
C THR A 142 3.90 -17.81 -9.00
N HIS A 143 3.96 -16.82 -9.90
CA HIS A 143 3.53 -15.45 -9.61
C HIS A 143 2.01 -15.34 -9.43
N ALA A 144 1.27 -16.23 -10.09
CA ALA A 144 -0.19 -16.33 -9.98
C ALA A 144 -0.65 -17.16 -8.77
N LEU A 145 0.28 -17.70 -7.98
CA LEU A 145 -0.03 -18.44 -6.76
C LEU A 145 0.14 -17.57 -5.52
N PRO A 146 -0.53 -17.91 -4.40
CA PRO A 146 -0.23 -17.34 -3.10
C PRO A 146 1.26 -17.45 -2.76
N LEU A 147 1.81 -16.46 -2.06
CA LEU A 147 3.19 -16.56 -1.59
C LEU A 147 3.38 -17.81 -0.72
N ALA A 148 4.53 -18.47 -0.89
CA ALA A 148 4.93 -19.58 -0.04
C ALA A 148 4.88 -19.17 1.45
N ARG A 149 4.57 -20.12 2.33
CA ARG A 149 4.63 -19.85 3.77
C ARG A 149 6.07 -19.51 4.16
N PRO A 150 6.30 -18.61 5.15
CA PRO A 150 7.64 -18.39 5.67
C PRO A 150 8.20 -19.73 6.11
N ILE A 151 9.39 -20.07 5.62
CA ILE A 151 10.06 -21.30 6.01
C ILE A 151 10.70 -21.03 7.38
N ASP A 152 10.44 -21.91 8.34
CA ASP A 152 11.12 -21.84 9.64
C ASP A 152 12.60 -22.20 9.41
N PRO A 153 13.56 -21.30 9.72
CA PRO A 153 14.98 -21.59 9.56
C PRO A 153 15.41 -22.84 10.33
N ALA A 154 14.75 -23.18 11.43
CA ALA A 154 15.06 -24.36 12.23
C ALA A 154 14.70 -25.68 11.54
N LEU A 155 13.84 -25.66 10.51
CA LEU A 155 13.42 -26.86 9.77
C LEU A 155 14.25 -27.11 8.49
N PHE A 156 15.24 -26.27 8.20
CA PHE A 156 16.06 -26.40 7.00
C PHE A 156 17.25 -27.37 7.22
N SER A 157 16.98 -28.68 7.23
CA SER A 157 18.02 -29.70 7.25
C SER A 157 18.34 -30.20 5.84
N GLY A 158 19.17 -29.43 5.11
CA GLY A 158 20.06 -29.90 4.04
C GLY A 158 19.50 -30.73 2.88
N THR A 159 19.47 -30.15 1.69
CA THR A 159 20.18 -30.59 0.47
C THR A 159 19.81 -29.58 -0.63
N GLU A 160 20.77 -28.74 -1.03
CA GLU A 160 20.58 -27.71 -2.04
C GLU A 160 20.41 -28.39 -3.41
N ASN A 161 19.16 -28.62 -3.83
CA ASN A 161 18.90 -28.91 -5.22
C ASN A 161 19.19 -27.64 -6.03
N GLU A 162 20.19 -27.73 -6.89
CA GLU A 162 20.60 -26.69 -7.82
C GLU A 162 19.38 -26.18 -8.59
N LEU A 163 19.05 -24.90 -8.42
CA LEU A 163 17.92 -24.25 -9.08
C LEU A 163 18.14 -24.25 -10.58
N GLN A 164 17.48 -25.15 -11.31
CA GLN A 164 17.44 -25.08 -12.77
C GLN A 164 16.64 -23.85 -13.20
N PHE A 165 17.34 -22.86 -13.75
CA PHE A 165 16.74 -21.69 -14.37
C PHE A 165 16.24 -22.07 -15.77
N GLU A 166 14.98 -22.47 -15.88
CA GLU A 166 14.33 -22.54 -17.18
C GLU A 166 14.26 -21.13 -17.79
N GLU A 167 14.84 -20.96 -18.99
CA GLU A 167 14.70 -19.75 -19.80
C GLU A 167 13.22 -19.57 -20.17
N LYS A 168 12.51 -18.76 -19.38
CA LYS A 168 11.08 -18.50 -19.59
C LYS A 168 10.89 -17.17 -20.29
N THR A 169 10.20 -17.23 -21.43
CA THR A 169 9.71 -16.04 -22.12
C THR A 169 8.59 -15.40 -21.31
N SER A 170 8.71 -14.10 -21.00
CA SER A 170 7.65 -13.34 -20.33
C SER A 170 6.39 -13.27 -21.22
N PRO A 171 5.17 -13.31 -20.64
CA PRO A 171 3.95 -12.95 -21.35
C PRO A 171 4.11 -11.61 -22.08
N GLN A 172 3.76 -11.57 -23.36
CA GLN A 172 3.93 -10.37 -24.19
C GLN A 172 2.61 -9.64 -24.45
N THR A 173 1.48 -10.28 -24.15
CA THR A 173 0.15 -9.77 -24.45
C THR A 173 -0.78 -9.77 -23.23
N LYS A 174 -1.75 -8.84 -23.25
CA LYS A 174 -2.84 -8.77 -22.26
C LYS A 174 -3.58 -10.11 -22.11
N THR A 175 -3.79 -10.81 -23.22
CA THR A 175 -4.46 -12.12 -23.24
C THR A 175 -3.66 -13.19 -22.51
N GLU A 176 -2.33 -13.17 -22.62
CA GLU A 176 -1.46 -14.10 -21.90
C GLU A 176 -1.44 -13.81 -20.40
N TYR A 177 -1.38 -12.54 -19.99
CA TYR A 177 -1.54 -12.16 -18.58
C TYR A 177 -2.91 -12.60 -18.03
N PHE A 178 -3.98 -12.39 -18.78
CA PHE A 178 -5.32 -12.83 -18.38
C PHE A 178 -5.36 -14.35 -18.16
N LYS A 179 -4.83 -15.14 -19.09
CA LYS A 179 -4.76 -16.60 -18.98
C LYS A 179 -3.91 -17.04 -17.78
N LEU A 180 -2.77 -16.39 -17.57
CA LEU A 180 -1.85 -16.72 -16.49
C LEU A 180 -2.48 -16.49 -15.11
N PHE A 181 -3.21 -15.39 -14.94
CA PHE A 181 -3.78 -14.97 -13.65
C PHE A 181 -5.27 -15.26 -13.48
N PHE A 182 -5.89 -16.03 -14.39
CA PHE A 182 -7.34 -16.31 -14.38
C PHE A 182 -7.85 -16.90 -13.05
N ASN A 183 -7.05 -17.76 -12.42
CA ASN A 183 -7.39 -18.42 -11.16
C ASN A 183 -6.72 -17.77 -9.93
N ALA A 184 -6.14 -16.58 -10.07
CA ALA A 184 -5.49 -15.92 -8.96
C ALA A 184 -6.52 -15.24 -8.03
N SER A 185 -6.18 -15.15 -6.75
CA SER A 185 -6.94 -14.36 -5.78
C SER A 185 -6.78 -12.86 -6.04
N ILE A 186 -7.76 -12.04 -5.67
CA ILE A 186 -7.64 -10.57 -5.72
C ILE A 186 -6.44 -10.08 -4.91
N PHE A 187 -6.08 -10.77 -3.82
CA PHE A 187 -4.93 -10.43 -3.00
C PHE A 187 -3.61 -10.71 -3.73
N THR A 188 -3.55 -11.80 -4.48
CA THR A 188 -2.42 -12.11 -5.39
C THR A 188 -2.32 -11.07 -6.50
N LEU A 189 -3.44 -10.70 -7.13
CA LEU A 189 -3.46 -9.64 -8.15
C LEU A 189 -2.94 -8.30 -7.59
N LYS A 190 -3.41 -7.91 -6.40
CA LYS A 190 -2.99 -6.69 -5.69
C LYS A 190 -1.51 -6.64 -5.39
N ARG A 191 -0.95 -7.74 -4.90
CA ARG A 191 0.48 -7.83 -4.60
C ARG A 191 1.28 -7.67 -5.89
N VAL A 192 0.99 -8.49 -6.89
CA VAL A 192 1.71 -8.49 -8.16
C VAL A 192 1.66 -7.13 -8.87
N ILE A 193 0.47 -6.53 -8.99
CA ILE A 193 0.34 -5.21 -9.64
C ILE A 193 1.05 -4.11 -8.84
N GLY A 194 1.05 -4.21 -7.51
CA GLY A 194 1.72 -3.23 -6.65
C GLY A 194 3.24 -3.32 -6.75
N ASP A 195 3.79 -4.54 -6.76
CA ASP A 195 5.22 -4.78 -6.95
C ASP A 195 5.68 -4.21 -8.31
N GLU A 196 4.88 -4.41 -9.36
CA GLU A 196 5.19 -3.89 -10.69
C GLU A 196 5.08 -2.37 -10.77
N ALA A 197 4.05 -1.78 -10.15
CA ALA A 197 3.89 -0.34 -10.09
C ALA A 197 5.07 0.35 -9.38
N LEU A 198 5.59 -0.25 -8.31
CA LEU A 198 6.76 0.27 -7.60
C LEU A 198 8.02 0.27 -8.47
N LYS A 199 8.23 -0.77 -9.30
CA LYS A 199 9.35 -0.80 -10.27
C LYS A 199 9.22 0.31 -11.30
N VAL A 200 8.01 0.55 -11.82
CA VAL A 200 7.77 1.65 -12.78
C VAL A 200 8.13 3.00 -12.16
N ILE A 201 7.69 3.26 -10.93
CA ILE A 201 8.02 4.50 -10.22
C ILE A 201 9.53 4.63 -10.03
N ALA A 202 10.20 3.57 -9.55
CA ALA A 202 11.64 3.55 -9.35
C ALA A 202 12.40 3.84 -10.66
N SER A 203 11.95 3.29 -11.80
CA SER A 203 12.59 3.54 -13.10
C SER A 203 12.50 5.01 -13.57
N LYS A 204 11.54 5.78 -13.05
CA LYS A 204 11.28 7.18 -13.44
C LYS A 204 11.69 8.19 -12.37
N GLU A 205 12.11 7.75 -11.19
CA GLU A 205 12.36 8.63 -10.04
C GLU A 205 13.53 9.61 -10.23
N ASN A 206 14.45 9.30 -11.14
CA ASN A 206 15.57 10.17 -11.54
C ASN A 206 15.12 11.51 -12.13
N SER A 207 13.88 11.62 -12.61
CA SER A 207 13.29 12.87 -13.07
C SER A 207 11.90 13.07 -12.50
N LYS A 208 11.80 13.95 -11.50
CA LYS A 208 10.51 14.31 -10.87
C LYS A 208 9.48 14.78 -11.91
N GLU A 209 9.93 15.48 -12.94
CA GLU A 209 9.09 15.95 -14.04
C GLU A 209 8.53 14.79 -14.87
N ASN A 210 9.37 13.81 -15.24
CA ASN A 210 8.94 12.65 -16.00
C ASN A 210 8.00 11.76 -15.19
N LEU A 211 8.31 11.55 -13.91
CA LEU A 211 7.47 10.79 -12.99
C LEU A 211 6.09 11.46 -12.81
N ALA A 212 6.06 12.79 -12.62
CA ALA A 212 4.81 13.53 -12.51
C ALA A 212 3.99 13.53 -13.81
N ALA A 213 4.65 13.65 -14.97
CA ALA A 213 3.99 13.59 -16.27
C ALA A 213 3.41 12.20 -16.55
N TRP A 214 4.14 11.13 -16.22
CA TRP A 214 3.63 9.75 -16.29
C TRP A 214 2.43 9.56 -15.37
N TYR A 215 2.53 9.97 -14.11
CA TYR A 215 1.45 9.85 -13.12
C TYR A 215 0.18 10.56 -13.58
N GLY A 216 0.30 11.77 -14.15
CA GLY A 216 -0.84 12.52 -14.68
C GLY A 216 -1.60 11.75 -15.75
N ARG A 217 -0.90 11.27 -16.80
CA ARG A 217 -1.50 10.49 -17.89
C ARG A 217 -2.12 9.18 -17.40
N TRP A 218 -1.38 8.45 -16.56
CA TRP A 218 -1.82 7.19 -15.99
C TRP A 218 -3.09 7.36 -15.13
N THR A 219 -3.16 8.42 -14.33
CA THR A 219 -4.32 8.71 -13.50
C THR A 219 -5.59 8.96 -14.32
N ILE A 220 -5.49 9.71 -15.42
CA ILE A 220 -6.64 9.97 -16.30
C ILE A 220 -7.17 8.69 -16.92
N LYS A 221 -6.28 7.79 -17.33
CA LYS A 221 -6.70 6.46 -17.78
C LYS A 221 -7.52 5.72 -16.71
N LEU A 222 -7.09 5.75 -15.46
CA LEU A 222 -7.81 5.07 -14.38
C LEU A 222 -9.20 5.67 -14.10
N THR A 223 -9.40 6.97 -14.31
CA THR A 223 -10.73 7.60 -14.13
C THR A 223 -11.79 7.05 -15.11
N GLN A 224 -11.38 6.47 -16.24
CA GLN A 224 -12.30 5.85 -17.21
C GLN A 224 -13.06 4.65 -16.63
N TYR A 225 -12.54 4.01 -15.57
CA TYR A 225 -13.20 2.90 -14.89
C TYR A 225 -14.37 3.33 -13.98
N LYS A 226 -14.59 4.65 -13.81
CA LYS A 226 -15.66 5.22 -12.96
C LYS A 226 -15.65 4.68 -11.53
N VAL A 227 -14.47 4.50 -10.96
CA VAL A 227 -14.26 4.10 -9.56
C VAL A 227 -13.94 5.35 -8.75
N SER A 228 -14.50 5.45 -7.54
CA SER A 228 -14.08 6.50 -6.61
C SER A 228 -12.78 6.13 -5.90
N PHE A 229 -11.82 7.05 -5.92
CA PHE A 229 -10.51 6.91 -5.28
C PHE A 229 -10.48 7.51 -3.87
N GLY A 230 -11.65 7.73 -3.27
CA GLY A 230 -11.81 8.10 -1.86
C GLY A 230 -11.99 9.59 -1.59
N CYS A 231 -11.76 10.47 -2.57
CA CYS A 231 -12.15 11.88 -2.50
C CYS A 231 -12.28 12.49 -3.90
N GLU A 232 -13.06 13.56 -4.02
CA GLU A 232 -13.38 14.21 -5.31
C GLU A 232 -12.14 14.72 -6.07
N LEU A 233 -11.13 15.22 -5.35
CA LEU A 233 -9.88 15.68 -5.96
C LEU A 233 -9.13 14.55 -6.66
N ARG A 234 -9.19 13.31 -6.13
CA ARG A 234 -8.57 12.15 -6.78
C ARG A 234 -9.33 11.69 -8.02
N ASP A 235 -10.63 11.99 -8.08
CA ASP A 235 -11.54 11.57 -9.14
C ASP A 235 -11.61 12.60 -10.29
N THR A 236 -10.89 13.71 -10.16
CA THR A 236 -10.83 14.77 -11.17
C THR A 236 -10.21 14.27 -12.48
N GLY A 237 -10.87 14.53 -13.62
CA GLY A 237 -10.40 14.14 -14.96
C GLY A 237 -9.35 15.06 -15.60
N SER A 238 -8.57 15.82 -14.81
CA SER A 238 -7.59 16.79 -15.32
C SER A 238 -6.15 16.27 -15.20
N GLU A 239 -5.51 15.94 -16.33
CA GLU A 239 -4.12 15.49 -16.36
C GLU A 239 -3.17 16.53 -15.75
N LEU A 240 -3.39 17.81 -16.10
CA LEU A 240 -2.58 18.93 -15.63
C LEU A 240 -2.65 19.07 -14.11
N PHE A 241 -3.83 18.86 -13.51
CA PHE A 241 -3.99 18.86 -12.06
C PHE A 241 -3.14 17.78 -11.40
N HIS A 242 -3.25 16.53 -11.86
CA HIS A 242 -2.52 15.39 -11.29
C HIS A 242 -1.00 15.52 -11.47
N ARG A 243 -0.54 16.00 -12.63
CA ARG A 243 0.87 16.31 -12.86
C ARG A 243 1.38 17.39 -11.90
N LYS A 244 0.67 18.52 -11.77
CA LYS A 244 1.04 19.59 -10.84
C LYS A 244 1.06 19.10 -9.40
N TRP A 245 0.08 18.30 -8.99
CA TRP A 245 0.07 17.71 -7.66
C TRP A 245 1.30 16.80 -7.44
N ALA A 246 1.60 15.91 -8.38
CA ALA A 246 2.75 15.01 -8.31
C ALA A 246 4.10 15.76 -8.24
N GLN A 247 4.23 16.91 -8.90
CA GLN A 247 5.41 17.78 -8.79
C GLN A 247 5.60 18.37 -7.37
N ASN A 248 4.54 18.47 -6.56
CA ASN A 248 4.58 19.12 -5.25
C ASN A 248 4.63 18.14 -4.07
N VAL A 249 4.37 16.86 -4.29
CA VAL A 249 4.46 15.83 -3.23
C VAL A 249 5.82 15.13 -3.22
N SER A 250 6.07 14.36 -2.15
CA SER A 250 7.22 13.47 -2.07
C SER A 250 6.98 12.21 -2.91
N VAL A 251 8.06 11.56 -3.35
CA VAL A 251 7.98 10.29 -4.10
C VAL A 251 7.27 9.21 -3.29
N ASP A 252 7.46 9.17 -1.96
CA ASP A 252 6.82 8.19 -1.08
C ASP A 252 5.28 8.35 -1.04
N ILE A 253 4.78 9.60 -1.00
CA ILE A 253 3.35 9.89 -1.11
C ILE A 253 2.81 9.49 -2.50
N LEU A 254 3.60 9.74 -3.55
CA LEU A 254 3.23 9.36 -4.91
C LEU A 254 3.17 7.83 -5.08
N ARG A 255 4.11 7.09 -4.50
CA ARG A 255 4.09 5.61 -4.45
C ARG A 255 2.82 5.11 -3.80
N TRP A 256 2.47 5.65 -2.63
CA TRP A 256 1.23 5.27 -1.97
C TRP A 256 0.00 5.59 -2.83
N GLU A 257 -0.06 6.77 -3.45
CA GLU A 257 -1.22 7.16 -4.26
C GLU A 257 -1.42 6.22 -5.47
N VAL A 258 -0.34 5.80 -6.13
CA VAL A 258 -0.41 4.80 -7.21
C VAL A 258 -0.94 3.46 -6.69
N LEU A 259 -0.39 2.96 -5.59
CA LEU A 259 -0.83 1.71 -4.96
C LEU A 259 -2.30 1.78 -4.52
N ASN A 260 -2.70 2.90 -3.92
CA ASN A 260 -4.06 3.18 -3.48
C ASN A 260 -5.06 3.05 -4.63
N ARG A 261 -4.78 3.70 -5.76
CA ARG A 261 -5.65 3.68 -6.94
C ARG A 261 -5.80 2.29 -7.54
N LEU A 262 -4.69 1.57 -7.72
CA LEU A 262 -4.72 0.21 -8.22
C LEU A 262 -5.54 -0.71 -7.32
N HIS A 263 -5.30 -0.66 -6.01
CA HIS A 263 -6.03 -1.51 -5.06
C HIS A 263 -7.52 -1.15 -4.98
N ARG A 264 -7.87 0.15 -4.98
CA ARG A 264 -9.27 0.59 -5.01
C ARG A 264 -9.99 0.17 -6.28
N LEU A 265 -9.33 0.27 -7.44
CA LEU A 265 -9.86 -0.20 -8.71
C LEU A 265 -10.20 -1.70 -8.65
N LEU A 266 -9.26 -2.53 -8.20
CA LEU A 266 -9.50 -3.97 -8.07
C LEU A 266 -10.57 -4.29 -7.02
N ASN A 267 -10.57 -3.58 -5.89
CA ASN A 267 -11.57 -3.76 -4.83
C ASN A 267 -12.99 -3.46 -5.31
N GLU A 268 -13.19 -2.31 -5.95
CA GLU A 268 -14.51 -1.88 -6.41
C GLU A 268 -15.07 -2.86 -7.44
N LYS A 269 -14.26 -3.21 -8.45
CA LYS A 269 -14.68 -4.13 -9.50
C LYS A 269 -14.85 -5.57 -9.06
N ASN A 270 -14.38 -5.92 -7.88
CA ASN A 270 -14.66 -7.21 -7.26
C ASN A 270 -15.95 -7.20 -6.45
N ARG A 271 -16.40 -6.03 -5.97
CA ARG A 271 -17.70 -5.87 -5.30
C ARG A 271 -18.84 -5.89 -6.30
N ASP A 272 -18.73 -5.13 -7.39
CA ASP A 272 -19.67 -5.08 -8.54
C ASP A 272 -19.95 -6.48 -9.11
#